data_AF-B9XBK9-F1
#
_entry.id   AF-B9XBK9-F1
#
_cell.length_a   1.000
_cell.length_b   1.000
_cell.length_c   1.000
_cell.angle_alpha   90.00
_cell.angle_beta   90.00
_cell.angle_gamma   90.00
#
_symmetry.space_group_name_H-M   'P 1'
#
loop_
_entity.id
_entity.type
_entity.pdbx_description
1 polymer ?
#
loop_
_entity_poly.entity_id
_entity_poly.type
_entity_poly.pdbx_seq_one_letter_code
_entity_poly.pdbx_strand_id
1 'polypeptide(L)' 'MSRENFENFRRLVLADTALQERLRSVSDREAFRLLTVQIGKELGFDFTAEEVESALKDGQRAWIERWIQP' A
#
# COMPACT_ATOMS: atom_id res chain seq x y z
N MET A 1 -12.83 5.91 -9.11
CA MET A 1 -11.99 7.06 -8.70
C MET A 1 -10.88 6.49 -7.85
N SER A 2 -9.82 5.96 -8.47
CA SER A 2 -9.01 4.93 -7.80
C SER A 2 -7.53 5.27 -7.73
N ARG A 3 -7.00 5.88 -8.79
CA ARG A 3 -5.58 6.22 -8.89
C ARG A 3 -5.19 7.35 -7.94
N GLU A 4 -6.00 8.40 -7.87
CA GLU A 4 -5.75 9.55 -7.00
C GLU A 4 -5.85 9.18 -5.51
N ASN A 5 -6.79 8.32 -5.13
CA ASN A 5 -6.91 7.81 -3.76
C ASN A 5 -5.67 7.01 -3.36
N PHE A 6 -5.19 6.13 -4.23
CA PHE A 6 -3.99 5.36 -3.97
C PHE A 6 -2.73 6.24 -3.92
N GLU A 7 -2.63 7.26 -4.75
CA GLU A 7 -1.50 8.20 -4.73
C GLU A 7 -1.48 9.05 -3.45
N ASN A 8 -2.65 9.49 -2.96
CA ASN A 8 -2.76 10.22 -1.70
C ASN A 8 -2.45 9.32 -0.50
N PHE A 9 -2.97 8.09 -0.50
CA PHE A 9 -2.60 7.05 0.47
C PHE A 9 -1.08 6.82 0.48
N ARG A 10 -0.46 6.71 -0.70
CA ARG A 10 0.99 6.53 -0.83
C ARG A 10 1.77 7.68 -0.19
N ARG A 11 1.35 8.93 -0.38
CA ARG A 11 2.00 10.09 0.25
C ARG A 11 1.90 10.03 1.78
N LEU A 12 0.74 9.63 2.31
CA LEU A 12 0.54 9.47 3.76
C LEU A 12 1.41 8.36 4.32
N VAL A 13 1.43 7.19 3.68
CA VAL A 13 2.31 6.08 4.09
C VAL A 13 3.78 6.50 4.05
N LEU A 14 4.21 7.26 3.04
CA LEU A 14 5.60 7.75 2.98
C LEU A 14 5.94 8.80 4.05
N ALA A 15 4.94 9.56 4.53
CA ALA A 15 5.11 10.56 5.58
C ALA A 15 5.03 9.97 6.99
N ASP A 16 4.35 8.84 7.18
CA ASP A 16 4.07 8.23 8.49
C ASP A 16 4.85 6.91 8.67
N THR A 17 5.81 6.92 9.59
CA THR A 17 6.66 5.76 9.88
C THR A 17 5.89 4.60 10.51
N ALA A 18 4.84 4.87 11.30
CA ALA A 18 4.05 3.82 11.93
C ALA A 18 3.22 3.04 10.89
N LEU A 19 2.69 3.73 9.88
CA LEU A 19 2.03 3.08 8.75
C LEU A 19 3.01 2.21 7.95
N GLN A 20 4.25 2.66 7.77
CA GLN A 20 5.29 1.88 7.10
C GLN A 20 5.64 0.63 7.90
N GLU A 21 5.74 0.70 9.23
CA GLU A 21 6.03 -0.46 10.07
C GLU A 21 4.88 -1.48 10.05
N ARG A 22 3.62 -1.02 10.12
CA ARG A 22 2.46 -1.91 9.99
C ARG A 22 2.48 -2.65 8.66
N LEU A 23 2.70 -1.95 7.54
CA LEU A 23 2.79 -2.58 6.22
C LEU A 23 4.02 -3.50 6.08
N ARG A 24 5.15 -3.16 6.70
CA ARG A 24 6.38 -3.98 6.71
C ARG A 24 6.29 -5.24 7.57
N SER A 25 5.43 -5.27 8.58
CA SER A 25 5.23 -6.47 9.41
C SER A 25 4.64 -7.66 8.64
N VAL A 26 4.20 -7.44 7.40
CA VAL A 26 3.53 -8.43 6.58
C VAL A 26 4.41 -8.84 5.41
N SER A 27 4.92 -10.07 5.46
CA SER A 27 5.76 -10.64 4.39
C SER A 27 4.94 -11.33 3.29
N ASP A 28 3.66 -11.59 3.55
CA ASP A 28 2.76 -12.23 2.60
C ASP A 28 2.05 -11.21 1.70
N ARG A 29 2.03 -11.48 0.39
CA ARG A 29 1.49 -10.55 -0.61
C ARG A 29 -0.03 -10.39 -0.50
N GLU A 30 -0.75 -11.42 -0.09
CA GLU A 30 -2.19 -11.36 0.10
C GLU A 30 -2.54 -10.57 1.36
N ALA A 31 -1.88 -10.88 2.48
CA ALA A 31 -2.02 -10.16 3.72
C ALA A 31 -1.62 -8.68 3.58
N PHE A 32 -0.59 -8.38 2.78
CA PHE A 32 -0.21 -7.01 2.46
C PHE A 32 -1.34 -6.25 1.74
N ARG A 33 -1.97 -6.87 0.73
CA ARG A 33 -3.09 -6.25 0.01
C ARG A 33 -4.26 -5.97 0.95
N LEU A 34 -4.65 -6.96 1.76
CA LEU A 34 -5.75 -6.82 2.71
C LEU A 34 -5.47 -5.73 3.74
N LEU A 35 -4.26 -5.69 4.29
CA LEU A 35 -3.86 -4.66 5.26
C LEU A 35 -3.82 -3.27 4.60
N THR A 36 -3.35 -3.16 3.37
CA THR A 36 -3.31 -1.89 2.63
C THR A 36 -4.72 -1.35 2.42
N VAL A 37 -5.67 -2.19 2.02
CA VAL A 37 -7.09 -1.83 1.88
C VAL A 37 -7.70 -1.43 3.22
N GLN A 38 -7.39 -2.17 4.29
CA GLN A 38 -7.89 -1.87 5.62
C GLN A 38 -7.41 -0.50 6.12
N ILE A 39 -6.11 -0.24 6.04
CA ILE A 39 -5.52 1.05 6.44
C ILE A 39 -6.06 2.17 5.53
N GLY A 40 -6.17 1.92 4.22
CA GLY A 40 -6.79 2.86 3.28
C GLY A 40 -8.18 3.27 3.75
N LYS A 41 -9.03 2.29 4.09
CA LYS A 41 -10.39 2.52 4.58
C LYS A 41 -10.44 3.24 5.92
N GLU A 42 -9.55 2.91 6.86
CA GLU A 42 -9.39 3.62 8.14
C GLU A 42 -9.06 5.11 7.92
N LEU A 43 -8.31 5.42 6.88
CA LEU A 43 -7.91 6.78 6.50
C LEU A 43 -8.92 7.48 5.56
N GLY A 44 -10.04 6.83 5.23
CA GLY A 44 -11.07 7.38 4.35
C GLY A 44 -10.81 7.20 2.85
N PHE A 45 -9.84 6.37 2.46
CA PHE A 45 -9.63 5.96 1.08
C PHE A 45 -10.41 4.70 0.76
N ASP A 46 -11.09 4.71 -0.38
CA ASP A 46 -11.80 3.55 -0.90
C ASP A 46 -11.05 3.00 -2.12
N PHE A 47 -10.47 1.81 -1.97
CA PHE A 47 -9.82 1.04 -3.03
C PHE A 47 -9.80 -0.44 -2.67
N THR A 48 -9.75 -1.30 -3.68
CA THR A 48 -9.80 -2.76 -3.56
C THR A 48 -8.42 -3.40 -3.56
N ALA A 49 -8.35 -4.66 -3.12
CA ALA A 49 -7.11 -5.44 -3.15
C ALA A 49 -6.59 -5.63 -4.59
N GLU A 50 -7.48 -5.73 -5.58
CA GLU A 50 -7.14 -5.81 -6.99
C GLU A 50 -6.55 -4.50 -7.52
N GLU A 51 -7.09 -3.35 -7.09
CA GLU A 51 -6.53 -2.03 -7.42
C GLU A 51 -5.15 -1.83 -6.79
N VAL A 52 -4.97 -2.28 -5.54
CA VAL A 52 -3.66 -2.33 -4.90
C VAL A 52 -2.72 -3.20 -5.73
N GLU A 53 -3.13 -4.42 -6.12
CA GLU A 53 -2.32 -5.32 -6.92
C GLU A 53 -1.94 -4.75 -8.29
N SER A 54 -2.90 -4.11 -8.96
CA SER A 54 -2.67 -3.43 -10.23
C SER A 54 -1.67 -2.29 -10.06
N ALA A 55 -1.80 -1.49 -8.99
CA ALA A 55 -0.83 -0.45 -8.65
C ALA A 55 0.54 -1.04 -8.24
N LEU A 56 0.57 -2.23 -7.61
CA LEU A 56 1.81 -2.97 -7.33
C LEU A 56 2.48 -3.43 -8.64
N LYS A 57 1.70 -3.77 -9.67
CA LYS A 57 2.19 -4.21 -10.97
C LYS A 57 2.65 -3.04 -11.84
N ASP A 58 1.89 -1.94 -11.87
CA ASP A 58 2.16 -0.76 -12.71
C ASP A 58 3.22 0.19 -12.13
N GLY A 59 3.21 0.42 -10.82
CA GLY A 59 3.96 1.53 -10.21
C GLY A 59 5.22 1.14 -9.45
N GLN A 60 5.54 -0.16 -9.35
CA GLN A 60 6.08 -0.61 -8.07
C GLN A 60 7.34 -1.47 -8.10
N ARG A 61 8.10 -1.53 -9.19
CA ARG A 61 9.47 -2.06 -9.09
C ARG A 61 10.32 -1.27 -8.08
N ALA A 62 10.38 0.06 -8.21
CA ALA A 62 11.24 0.89 -7.35
C ALA A 62 10.77 1.03 -5.87
N TRP A 63 9.49 0.82 -5.58
CA TRP A 63 8.97 0.85 -4.19
C TRP A 63 9.06 -0.56 -3.61
N ILE A 64 8.52 -1.61 -4.26
CA ILE A 64 8.67 -2.99 -3.78
C ILE A 64 10.15 -3.36 -3.62
N GLU A 65 11.03 -3.05 -4.57
CA GLU A 65 12.48 -3.34 -4.43
C GLU A 65 13.12 -2.59 -3.25
N ARG A 66 12.59 -1.41 -2.87
CA ARG A 66 13.10 -0.65 -1.72
C ARG A 66 12.50 -1.08 -0.38
N TRP A 67 11.40 -1.84 -0.36
CA TRP A 67 10.71 -2.30 0.86
C TRP A 67 10.70 -3.83 1.04
N ILE A 68 10.98 -4.60 -0.01
CA ILE A 68 11.28 -6.04 -0.02
C ILE A 68 12.78 -6.20 -0.28
N GLN A 69 13.61 -5.79 0.68
CA GLN A 69 14.91 -6.43 0.86
C GLN A 69 15.03 -6.87 2.31
N PRO A 70 15.57 -8.08 2.56
CA PRO A 70 15.75 -8.62 3.90
C PRO A 70 16.68 -7.78 4.77
#